data_AF-I6AWT3-F1
#
_entry.id   AF-I6AWT3-F1
#
_cell.length_a   1.000
_cell.length_b   1.000
_cell.length_c   1.000
_cell.angle_alpha   90.00
_cell.angle_beta   90.00
_cell.angle_gamma   90.00
#
_symmetry.space_group_name_H-M   'P 1'
#
loop_
_entity.id
_entity.type
_entity.pdbx_description
1 polymer ?
#
loop_
_entity_poly.entity_id
_entity_poly.type
_entity_poly.pdbx_seq_one_letter_code
_entity_poly.pdbx_strand_id
1 'polypeptide(L)'
;MSKLAKVDPLTSDERRVLRCCKKAVQAAMNNLMEAAPLLREVKEKRLYREGYASFEEFCRAEFSMDRTHAYRLIAAANVVEAIDEARSKARYGQPDTGEDVALGDTVLPLPTNERQARPLAQLPAADQPKAWKKAVNMAGGKQPTGKQVAAAVKIVSAPPSPPAKAPKEPSPLSLAMPALEVIRRLSAGNHNEKAALELIINEAQERLS
;
A
#
# COMPACT_ATOMS: atom_id res chain seq x y z
N MET A 1 43.14 21.62 15.22
CA MET A 1 42.79 22.45 14.05
C MET A 1 42.19 21.55 12.99
N SER A 2 40.86 21.48 12.91
CA SER A 2 40.17 20.64 11.92
C SER A 2 40.18 21.35 10.56
N LYS A 3 40.70 20.69 9.53
CA LYS A 3 40.66 21.15 8.13
C LYS A 3 39.19 21.32 7.72
N LEU A 4 38.69 22.55 7.70
CA LEU A 4 37.48 22.91 6.96
C LEU A 4 37.77 22.60 5.48
N ALA A 5 37.21 21.50 4.98
CA ALA A 5 37.19 21.22 3.55
C ALA A 5 36.58 22.45 2.85
N LYS A 6 37.28 23.01 1.85
CA LYS A 6 36.73 24.07 1.00
C LYS A 6 35.50 23.50 0.30
N VAL A 7 34.32 23.89 0.76
CA VAL A 7 33.05 23.55 0.13
C VAL A 7 32.81 24.57 -0.98
N ASP A 8 32.43 24.11 -2.17
CA ASP A 8 32.08 25.00 -3.27
C ASP A 8 30.87 25.88 -2.87
N PRO A 9 30.96 27.20 -3.05
CA PRO A 9 29.87 28.10 -2.71
C PRO A 9 28.61 27.81 -3.53
N LEU A 10 27.46 28.20 -2.99
CA LEU A 10 26.18 28.20 -3.68
C LEU A 10 26.17 29.29 -4.75
N THR A 11 25.67 28.93 -5.93
CA THR A 11 25.32 29.90 -6.96
C THR A 11 24.17 30.81 -6.50
N SER A 12 24.00 31.95 -7.16
CA SER A 12 22.88 32.87 -6.88
C SER A 12 21.51 32.18 -6.98
N ASP A 13 21.35 31.26 -7.94
CA ASP A 13 20.14 30.47 -8.10
C ASP A 13 19.95 29.47 -6.99
N GLU A 14 20.98 28.72 -6.61
CA GLU A 14 20.89 27.79 -5.47
C GLU A 14 20.56 28.52 -4.17
N ARG A 15 21.13 29.70 -3.93
CA ARG A 15 20.78 30.53 -2.76
C ARG A 15 19.32 30.99 -2.82
N ARG A 16 18.81 31.32 -4.02
CA ARG A 16 17.40 31.67 -4.22
C ARG A 16 16.49 30.48 -3.91
N VAL A 17 16.81 29.29 -4.45
CA VAL A 17 16.08 28.05 -4.18
C VAL A 17 16.08 27.74 -2.69
N LEU A 18 17.25 27.77 -2.02
CA LEU A 18 17.35 27.54 -0.59
C LEU A 18 16.46 28.50 0.22
N ARG A 19 16.47 29.80 -0.10
CA ARG A 19 15.60 30.78 0.56
C ARG A 19 14.12 30.47 0.36
N CYS A 20 13.72 30.08 -0.84
CA CYS A 20 12.34 29.70 -1.13
C CYS A 20 11.95 28.42 -0.36
N CYS A 21 12.79 27.39 -0.37
CA CYS A 21 12.56 26.15 0.37
C CYS A 21 12.42 26.43 1.88
N LYS A 22 13.27 27.26 2.47
CA LYS A 22 13.17 27.62 3.90
C LYS A 22 11.81 28.24 4.23
N LYS A 23 11.38 29.25 3.47
CA LYS A 23 10.09 29.91 3.67
C LYS A 23 8.92 28.94 3.50
N ALA A 24 8.96 28.11 2.46
CA ALA A 24 7.89 27.17 2.16
C ALA A 24 7.80 26.06 3.23
N VAL A 25 8.94 25.50 3.68
CA VAL A 25 8.95 24.52 4.78
C VAL A 25 8.45 25.12 6.09
N GLN A 26 8.81 26.38 6.40
CA GLN A 26 8.29 27.10 7.57
C GLN A 26 6.77 27.32 7.48
N ALA A 27 6.25 27.70 6.30
CA ALA A 27 4.81 27.85 6.08
C ALA A 27 4.06 26.50 6.18
N ALA A 28 4.68 25.42 5.71
CA ALA A 28 4.12 24.08 5.69
C ALA A 28 4.37 23.27 6.97
N MET A 29 4.81 23.88 8.09
CA MET A 29 5.04 23.16 9.35
C MET A 29 3.77 22.45 9.87
N ASN A 30 2.59 22.95 9.50
CA ASN A 30 1.30 22.32 9.82
C ASN A 30 0.80 21.35 8.72
N ASN A 31 1.40 21.34 7.53
CA ASN A 31 1.11 20.42 6.43
C ASN A 31 2.39 19.78 5.90
N LEU A 32 2.94 18.85 6.69
CA LEU A 32 4.27 18.29 6.48
C LEU A 32 4.45 17.52 5.16
N MET A 33 3.36 17.15 4.48
CA MET A 33 3.42 16.51 3.16
C MET A 33 3.91 17.47 2.08
N GLU A 34 3.63 18.77 2.19
CA GLU A 34 4.11 19.79 1.26
C GLU A 34 5.58 20.15 1.52
N ALA A 35 6.01 20.09 2.79
CA ALA A 35 7.39 20.37 3.17
C ALA A 35 8.37 19.25 2.75
N ALA A 36 7.92 18.01 2.71
CA ALA A 36 8.75 16.83 2.46
C ALA A 36 9.55 16.86 1.13
N PRO A 37 8.98 17.16 -0.05
CA PRO A 37 9.74 17.23 -1.30
C PRO A 37 10.77 18.37 -1.30
N LEU A 38 10.49 19.48 -0.63
CA LEU A 38 11.43 20.61 -0.50
C LEU A 38 12.65 20.23 0.36
N LEU A 39 12.42 19.52 1.47
CA LEU A 39 13.48 18.98 2.31
C LEU A 39 14.36 17.98 1.55
N ARG A 40 13.74 17.14 0.70
CA ARG A 40 14.45 16.22 -0.18
C ARG A 40 15.36 16.97 -1.16
N GLU A 41 14.84 17.99 -1.84
CA GLU A 41 15.59 18.79 -2.80
C GLU A 41 16.81 19.47 -2.14
N VAL A 42 16.61 20.10 -0.98
CA VAL A 42 17.70 20.73 -0.21
C VAL A 42 18.78 19.70 0.14
N LYS A 43 18.38 18.48 0.52
CA LYS A 43 19.30 17.40 0.87
C LYS A 43 20.10 16.90 -0.33
N GLU A 44 19.42 16.59 -1.43
CA GLU A 44 20.01 15.99 -2.63
C GLU A 44 20.98 16.95 -3.33
N LYS A 45 20.58 18.21 -3.47
CA LYS A 45 21.42 19.27 -4.07
C LYS A 45 22.42 19.86 -3.07
N ARG A 46 22.45 19.36 -1.83
CA ARG A 46 23.31 19.85 -0.73
C ARG A 46 23.26 21.38 -0.60
N LEU A 47 22.06 21.96 -0.63
CA LEU A 47 21.88 23.42 -0.59
C LEU A 47 22.25 24.03 0.77
N TYR A 48 22.45 23.21 1.79
CA TYR A 48 22.85 23.65 3.13
C TYR A 48 24.37 23.88 3.29
N ARG A 49 25.18 23.52 2.29
CA ARG A 49 26.63 23.35 2.38
C ARG A 49 27.45 24.61 2.74
N GLU A 50 26.90 25.81 2.52
CA GLU A 50 27.58 27.07 2.87
C GLU A 50 27.48 27.41 4.37
N GLY A 51 26.39 27.02 5.04
CA GLY A 51 26.11 27.45 6.41
C GLY A 51 26.10 26.32 7.45
N TYR A 52 26.10 25.07 6.99
CA TYR A 52 25.88 23.91 7.84
C TYR A 52 26.80 22.75 7.43
N ALA A 53 27.38 22.07 8.41
CA ALA A 53 28.26 20.94 8.18
C ALA A 53 27.50 19.69 7.72
N SER A 54 26.21 19.60 8.04
CA SER A 54 25.34 18.47 7.67
C SER A 54 23.90 18.91 7.43
N PHE A 55 23.13 18.06 6.73
CA PHE A 55 21.71 18.28 6.52
C PHE A 55 20.93 18.27 7.85
N GLU A 56 21.36 17.44 8.79
CA GLU A 56 20.77 17.33 10.12
C GLU A 56 20.97 18.59 10.95
N GLU A 57 22.14 19.21 10.87
CA GLU A 57 22.41 20.49 11.51
C GLU A 57 21.54 21.60 10.92
N PHE A 58 21.40 21.63 9.60
CA PHE A 58 20.49 22.54 8.90
C PHE A 58 19.04 22.37 9.37
N CYS A 59 18.51 21.14 9.37
CA CYS A 59 17.13 20.88 9.79
C CYS A 59 16.85 21.29 11.25
N ARG A 60 17.83 21.07 12.13
CA ARG A 60 17.74 21.44 13.54
C ARG A 60 17.79 22.96 13.72
N ALA A 61 18.72 23.64 13.06
CA ALA A 61 18.88 25.08 13.20
C ALA A 61 17.74 25.89 12.58
N GLU A 62 17.25 25.49 11.40
CA GLU A 62 16.26 26.28 10.65
C GLU A 62 14.81 25.95 11.00
N PHE A 63 14.55 24.72 11.46
CA PHE A 63 13.18 24.22 11.64
C PHE A 63 12.94 23.49 12.96
N SER A 64 13.94 23.41 13.86
CA SER A 64 13.85 22.61 15.10
C SER A 64 13.48 21.14 14.87
N MET A 65 13.81 20.59 13.69
CA MET A 65 13.52 19.19 13.36
C MET A 65 14.72 18.30 13.66
N ASP A 66 14.47 17.18 14.33
CA ASP A 66 15.49 16.15 14.51
C ASP A 66 15.75 15.37 13.20
N ARG A 67 16.88 14.67 13.16
CA ARG A 67 17.29 13.82 12.03
C ARG A 67 16.21 12.80 11.68
N THR A 68 15.67 12.10 12.65
CA THR A 68 14.71 11.02 12.41
C THR A 68 13.45 11.56 11.74
N HIS A 69 12.94 12.69 12.21
CA HIS A 69 11.77 13.33 11.66
C HIS A 69 12.02 13.80 10.22
N ALA A 70 13.12 14.51 9.97
CA ALA A 70 13.45 15.01 8.63
C ALA A 70 13.54 13.89 7.59
N TYR A 71 14.20 12.79 7.92
CA TYR A 71 14.32 11.65 7.00
C TYR A 71 13.01 10.87 6.83
N ARG A 72 12.15 10.80 7.86
CA ARG A 72 10.81 10.21 7.74
C ARG A 72 9.93 11.01 6.76
N LEU A 73 10.00 12.34 6.79
CA LEU A 73 9.28 13.19 5.84
C LEU A 73 9.77 12.95 4.41
N ILE A 74 11.08 12.95 4.18
CA ILE A 74 11.64 12.65 2.84
C ILE A 74 11.20 11.27 2.35
N ALA A 75 11.23 10.25 3.22
CA ALA A 75 10.77 8.91 2.88
C ALA A 75 9.27 8.89 2.52
N ALA A 76 8.44 9.67 3.23
CA ALA A 76 7.02 9.81 2.91
C ALA A 76 6.79 10.46 1.54
N ALA A 77 7.55 11.50 1.17
CA ALA A 77 7.48 12.10 -0.17
C ALA A 77 7.83 11.07 -1.26
N ASN A 78 8.87 10.27 -1.06
CA ASN A 78 9.25 9.21 -2.01
C ASN A 78 8.13 8.19 -2.22
N VAL A 79 7.44 7.79 -1.15
CA VAL A 79 6.29 6.86 -1.22
C VAL A 79 5.13 7.46 -2.02
N VAL A 80 4.81 8.74 -1.78
CA VAL A 80 3.71 9.41 -2.51
C VAL A 80 4.03 9.51 -3.99
N GLU A 81 5.25 9.93 -4.34
CA GLU A 81 5.70 10.00 -5.73
C GLU A 81 5.66 8.62 -6.41
N ALA A 82 6.13 7.56 -5.74
CA ALA A 82 6.08 6.20 -6.27
C ALA A 82 4.64 5.72 -6.54
N ILE A 83 3.68 6.04 -5.65
CA ILE A 83 2.27 5.70 -5.83
C ILE A 83 1.65 6.52 -6.96
N ASP A 84 1.95 7.81 -7.05
CA ASP A 84 1.40 8.67 -8.09
C ASP A 84 1.95 8.32 -9.48
N GLU A 85 3.22 7.95 -9.56
CA GLU A 85 3.83 7.43 -10.78
C GLU A 85 3.15 6.12 -11.22
N ALA A 86 2.95 5.17 -10.29
CA ALA A 86 2.26 3.91 -10.58
C ALA A 86 0.81 4.12 -11.03
N ARG A 87 0.10 5.05 -10.38
CA ARG A 87 -1.25 5.47 -10.76
C ARG A 87 -1.29 6.11 -12.15
N SER A 88 -0.32 6.96 -12.47
CA SER A 88 -0.23 7.63 -13.77
C SER A 88 0.07 6.63 -14.90
N LYS A 89 1.01 5.70 -14.69
CA LYS A 89 1.28 4.60 -15.63
C LYS A 89 0.04 3.74 -15.90
N ALA A 90 -0.75 3.45 -14.87
CA ALA A 90 -2.01 2.71 -15.04
C ALA A 90 -3.09 3.48 -15.81
N ARG A 91 -3.03 4.82 -15.84
CA ARG A 91 -3.98 5.67 -16.59
C ARG A 91 -3.60 5.88 -18.06
N TYR A 92 -2.30 5.93 -18.36
CA TYR A 92 -1.79 6.20 -19.71
C TYR A 92 -1.26 4.94 -20.42
N GLY A 93 -1.22 3.79 -19.75
CA GLY A 93 -0.90 2.50 -20.36
C GLY A 93 -2.08 1.98 -21.19
N GLN A 94 -1.95 2.06 -22.52
CA GLN A 94 -2.74 1.25 -23.44
C GLN A 94 -2.65 -0.24 -23.10
N PRO A 95 -3.75 -1.01 -23.16
CA PRO A 95 -3.66 -2.44 -23.37
C PRO A 95 -3.38 -2.71 -24.87
N ASP A 96 -2.18 -3.17 -25.20
CA ASP A 96 -1.89 -3.80 -26.52
C ASP A 96 -2.18 -5.32 -26.48
N THR A 97 -2.53 -5.85 -25.31
CA THR A 97 -3.16 -7.16 -25.17
C THR A 97 -4.65 -6.93 -24.99
N GLY A 98 -5.45 -7.30 -25.98
CA GLY A 98 -6.92 -7.18 -26.01
C GLY A 98 -7.64 -8.01 -24.94
N GLU A 99 -7.26 -7.79 -23.68
CA GLU A 99 -7.89 -8.31 -22.49
C GLU A 99 -8.44 -7.09 -21.75
N ASP A 100 -9.76 -6.91 -21.83
CA ASP A 100 -10.51 -5.90 -21.09
C ASP A 100 -10.34 -6.10 -19.59
N VAL A 101 -9.25 -5.60 -19.01
CA VAL A 101 -9.20 -5.32 -17.57
C VAL A 101 -10.00 -4.06 -17.33
N ALA A 102 -11.31 -4.25 -17.17
CA ALA A 102 -12.23 -3.31 -16.56
C ALA A 102 -11.75 -2.98 -15.13
N LEU A 103 -10.70 -2.16 -15.01
CA LEU A 103 -10.33 -1.53 -13.76
C LEU A 103 -11.29 -0.37 -13.56
N GLY A 104 -12.53 -0.72 -13.18
CA GLY A 104 -13.61 0.23 -12.95
C GLY A 104 -13.14 1.36 -12.04
N ASP A 105 -13.02 2.55 -12.62
CA ASP A 105 -13.21 3.93 -12.13
C ASP A 105 -12.81 4.31 -10.69
N THR A 106 -12.09 3.45 -9.98
CA THR A 106 -11.68 3.70 -8.61
C THR A 106 -10.37 4.46 -8.66
N VAL A 107 -10.46 5.79 -8.67
CA VAL A 107 -9.31 6.67 -8.52
C VAL A 107 -8.56 6.28 -7.26
N LEU A 108 -7.42 5.58 -7.41
CA LEU A 108 -6.57 5.22 -6.27
C LEU A 108 -6.14 6.53 -5.58
N PRO A 109 -6.62 6.82 -4.35
CA PRO A 109 -6.31 8.08 -3.69
C PRO A 109 -4.83 8.10 -3.28
N LEU A 110 -4.18 9.26 -3.28
CA LEU A 110 -2.79 9.36 -2.81
C LEU A 110 -2.74 9.45 -1.27
N PRO A 111 -1.66 8.99 -0.61
CA PRO A 111 -1.47 9.25 0.81
C PRO A 111 -1.50 10.76 1.10
N THR A 112 -2.25 11.17 2.11
CA THR A 112 -2.45 12.57 2.51
C THR A 112 -1.66 12.96 3.74
N ASN A 113 -1.01 12.02 4.43
CA ASN A 113 -0.24 12.31 5.63
C ASN A 113 0.92 11.32 5.86
N GLU A 114 1.88 11.74 6.69
CA GLU A 114 3.06 10.95 7.06
C GLU A 114 2.70 9.60 7.67
N ARG A 115 1.62 9.53 8.49
CA ARG A 115 1.22 8.29 9.16
C ARG A 115 0.78 7.20 8.19
N GLN A 116 0.22 7.58 7.04
CA GLN A 116 -0.13 6.67 5.96
C GLN A 116 1.09 6.23 5.15
N ALA A 117 1.99 7.16 4.81
CA ALA A 117 3.15 6.87 3.96
C ALA A 117 4.26 6.10 4.72
N ARG A 118 4.44 6.38 6.01
CA ARG A 118 5.56 5.84 6.82
C ARG A 118 5.66 4.31 6.82
N PRO A 119 4.57 3.52 6.99
CA PRO A 119 4.69 2.06 6.93
C PRO A 119 5.14 1.54 5.56
N LEU A 120 4.76 2.22 4.48
CA LEU A 120 5.10 1.81 3.11
C LEU A 120 6.58 2.02 2.79
N ALA A 121 7.22 3.02 3.41
CA ALA A 121 8.65 3.28 3.23
C ALA A 121 9.56 2.11 3.67
N GLN A 122 9.02 1.10 4.36
CA GLN A 122 9.73 -0.13 4.72
C GLN A 122 9.77 -1.16 3.57
N LEU A 123 8.96 -0.97 2.52
CA LEU A 123 8.91 -1.83 1.35
C LEU A 123 9.79 -1.29 0.23
N PRO A 124 10.30 -2.17 -0.66
CA PRO A 124 10.85 -1.76 -1.95
C PRO A 124 9.84 -0.92 -2.74
N ALA A 125 10.31 0.09 -3.48
CA ALA A 125 9.45 1.03 -4.22
C ALA A 125 8.41 0.33 -5.13
N ALA A 126 8.79 -0.80 -5.74
CA ALA A 126 7.90 -1.59 -6.60
C ALA A 126 6.69 -2.22 -5.87
N ASP A 127 6.80 -2.45 -4.56
CA ASP A 127 5.75 -3.10 -3.76
C ASP A 127 4.89 -2.09 -2.97
N GLN A 128 5.34 -0.85 -2.86
CA GLN A 128 4.60 0.22 -2.18
C GLN A 128 3.20 0.46 -2.81
N PRO A 129 3.03 0.57 -4.15
CA PRO A 129 1.71 0.73 -4.76
C PRO A 129 0.79 -0.47 -4.51
N LYS A 130 1.34 -1.69 -4.47
CA LYS A 130 0.57 -2.92 -4.21
C LYS A 130 0.02 -2.92 -2.79
N ALA A 131 0.87 -2.62 -1.81
CA ALA A 131 0.46 -2.51 -0.41
C ALA A 131 -0.54 -1.37 -0.19
N TRP A 132 -0.35 -0.24 -0.86
CA TRP A 132 -1.29 0.88 -0.80
C TRP A 132 -2.66 0.53 -1.39
N LYS A 133 -2.72 -0.05 -2.59
CA LYS A 133 -3.98 -0.53 -3.21
C LYS A 133 -4.72 -1.49 -2.28
N LYS A 134 -3.99 -2.41 -1.64
CA LYS A 134 -4.58 -3.32 -0.65
C LYS A 134 -5.15 -2.58 0.56
N ALA A 135 -4.44 -1.58 1.10
CA ALA A 135 -4.94 -0.75 2.19
C ALA A 135 -6.21 0.02 1.81
N VAL A 136 -6.26 0.60 0.61
CA VAL A 136 -7.44 1.30 0.07
C VAL A 136 -8.64 0.36 -0.04
N ASN A 137 -8.43 -0.87 -0.52
CA ASN A 137 -9.49 -1.89 -0.56
C ASN A 137 -10.00 -2.25 0.84
N MET A 138 -9.10 -2.40 1.83
CA MET A 138 -9.47 -2.61 3.24
C MET A 138 -10.25 -1.43 3.84
N ALA A 139 -10.15 -0.24 3.24
CA ALA A 139 -10.89 0.96 3.61
C ALA A 139 -12.16 1.18 2.75
N GLY A 140 -12.55 0.21 1.92
CA GLY A 140 -13.73 0.32 1.05
C GLY A 140 -13.57 1.37 -0.05
N GLY A 141 -12.36 1.49 -0.63
CA GLY A 141 -12.07 2.45 -1.71
C GLY A 141 -11.78 3.88 -1.24
N LYS A 142 -11.84 4.14 0.07
CA LYS A 142 -11.56 5.46 0.68
C LYS A 142 -10.11 5.58 1.16
N GLN A 143 -9.77 6.74 1.71
CA GLN A 143 -8.49 6.99 2.37
C GLN A 143 -8.26 6.00 3.52
N PRO A 144 -7.21 5.16 3.48
CA PRO A 144 -6.93 4.22 4.54
C PRO A 144 -6.29 4.91 5.75
N THR A 145 -6.56 4.41 6.95
CA THR A 145 -5.86 4.82 8.16
C THR A 145 -4.43 4.26 8.19
N GLY A 146 -3.51 4.89 8.93
CA GLY A 146 -2.14 4.36 9.08
C GLY A 146 -2.08 2.92 9.64
N LYS A 147 -3.10 2.49 10.42
CA LYS A 147 -3.23 1.11 10.90
C LYS A 147 -3.56 0.14 9.75
N GLN A 148 -4.49 0.51 8.87
CA GLN A 148 -4.83 -0.29 7.68
C GLN A 148 -3.64 -0.40 6.74
N VAL A 149 -2.88 0.68 6.56
CA VAL A 149 -1.66 0.65 5.74
C VAL A 149 -0.61 -0.28 6.35
N ALA A 150 -0.36 -0.19 7.65
CA ALA A 150 0.58 -1.08 8.34
C ALA A 150 0.15 -2.56 8.22
N ALA A 151 -1.14 -2.86 8.30
CA ALA A 151 -1.64 -4.21 8.08
C ALA A 151 -1.40 -4.68 6.64
N ALA A 152 -1.69 -3.84 5.65
CA ALA A 152 -1.46 -4.16 4.24
C ALA A 152 0.03 -4.40 3.93
N VAL A 153 0.92 -3.56 4.48
CA VAL A 153 2.38 -3.74 4.38
C VAL A 153 2.80 -5.09 4.91
N LYS A 154 2.35 -5.49 6.10
CA LYS A 154 2.66 -6.81 6.66
C LYS A 154 2.25 -7.95 5.74
N ILE A 155 1.07 -7.84 5.12
CA ILE A 155 0.58 -8.87 4.21
C ILE A 155 1.41 -8.94 2.93
N VAL A 156 1.89 -7.80 2.41
CA VAL A 156 2.74 -7.76 1.21
C VAL A 156 4.18 -8.18 1.50
N SER A 157 4.71 -7.85 2.68
CA SER A 157 6.08 -8.21 3.10
C SER A 157 6.23 -9.67 3.53
N ALA A 158 5.14 -10.37 3.85
CA ALA A 158 5.22 -11.78 4.17
C ALA A 158 5.70 -12.54 2.91
N PRO A 159 6.67 -13.48 3.02
CA PRO A 159 6.92 -14.42 1.93
C PRO A 159 5.58 -15.05 1.52
N PRO A 160 5.37 -15.40 0.23
CA PRO A 160 4.09 -15.94 -0.20
C PRO A 160 3.73 -17.04 0.79
N SER A 161 2.62 -16.84 1.52
CA SER A 161 2.04 -17.98 2.21
C SER A 161 1.88 -19.05 1.14
N PRO A 162 2.25 -20.32 1.41
CA PRO A 162 1.87 -21.40 0.51
C PRO A 162 0.40 -21.16 0.16
N PRO A 163 0.03 -21.26 -1.14
CA PRO A 163 -1.28 -20.86 -1.63
C PRO A 163 -2.31 -21.32 -0.62
N ALA A 164 -3.18 -20.40 -0.17
CA ALA A 164 -4.26 -20.70 0.77
C ALA A 164 -4.75 -22.09 0.41
N LYS A 165 -4.51 -23.07 1.32
CA LYS A 165 -4.64 -24.51 1.03
C LYS A 165 -5.78 -24.65 0.03
N ALA A 166 -5.48 -25.16 -1.18
CA ALA A 166 -6.48 -25.48 -2.18
C ALA A 166 -7.73 -25.97 -1.45
N PRO A 167 -8.95 -25.49 -1.79
CA PRO A 167 -10.17 -25.78 -1.04
C PRO A 167 -10.08 -27.21 -0.55
N LYS A 168 -9.96 -27.42 0.78
CA LYS A 168 -9.68 -28.76 1.33
C LYS A 168 -10.64 -29.68 0.59
N GLU A 169 -10.11 -30.69 -0.12
CA GLU A 169 -10.97 -31.72 -0.68
C GLU A 169 -11.96 -32.08 0.42
N PRO A 170 -13.28 -31.98 0.14
CA PRO A 170 -14.28 -32.18 1.16
C PRO A 170 -13.97 -33.52 1.80
N SER A 171 -13.83 -33.53 3.13
CA SER A 171 -13.44 -34.76 3.84
C SER A 171 -14.38 -35.90 3.43
N PRO A 172 -13.94 -37.17 3.43
CA PRO A 172 -14.83 -38.28 3.12
C PRO A 172 -16.14 -38.25 3.93
N LEU A 173 -16.06 -37.73 5.16
CA LEU A 173 -17.21 -37.45 6.02
C LEU A 173 -18.12 -36.34 5.48
N SER A 174 -17.56 -35.22 5.00
CA SER A 174 -18.29 -34.12 4.35
C SER A 174 -18.96 -34.54 3.05
N LEU A 175 -18.35 -35.43 2.27
CA LEU A 175 -18.94 -35.99 1.05
C LEU A 175 -20.08 -36.97 1.35
N ALA A 176 -19.99 -37.70 2.48
CA ALA A 176 -20.98 -38.69 2.90
C ALA A 176 -22.18 -38.09 3.65
N MET A 177 -22.07 -36.88 4.22
CA MET A 177 -23.15 -36.25 5.00
C MET A 177 -24.50 -36.13 4.28
N PRO A 178 -24.56 -35.76 2.98
CA PRO A 178 -25.82 -35.74 2.25
C PRO A 178 -26.44 -37.14 2.10
N ALA A 179 -25.63 -38.17 1.84
CA ALA A 179 -26.10 -39.55 1.74
C ALA A 179 -26.59 -40.09 3.10
N LEU A 180 -25.93 -39.73 4.19
CA LEU A 180 -26.34 -40.09 5.55
C LEU A 180 -27.67 -39.46 5.94
N GLU A 181 -27.92 -38.20 5.54
CA GLU A 181 -29.19 -37.51 5.79
C GLU A 181 -30.34 -38.12 4.99
N VAL A 182 -30.10 -38.55 3.75
CA VAL A 182 -31.08 -39.29 2.95
C VAL A 182 -31.39 -40.64 3.63
N ILE A 183 -30.38 -41.42 4.02
CA ILE A 183 -30.58 -42.71 4.71
C ILE A 183 -31.34 -42.51 6.04
N ARG A 184 -31.03 -41.46 6.80
CA ARG A 184 -31.74 -41.11 8.04
C ARG A 184 -33.22 -40.82 7.78
N ARG A 185 -33.55 -40.05 6.74
CA ARG A 185 -34.94 -39.75 6.33
C ARG A 185 -35.69 -40.98 5.85
N LEU A 186 -35.01 -41.88 5.12
CA LEU A 186 -35.56 -43.17 4.70
C LEU A 186 -35.81 -44.12 5.87
N SER A 187 -34.99 -44.07 6.94
CA SER A 187 -35.25 -44.84 8.15
C SER A 187 -36.38 -44.26 9.02
N ALA A 188 -36.65 -42.96 8.88
CA ALA A 188 -37.65 -42.24 9.66
C ALA A 188 -39.06 -42.25 9.02
N GLY A 189 -39.16 -42.60 7.73
CA GLY A 189 -40.44 -42.69 7.00
C GLY A 189 -40.60 -44.06 6.36
N ASN A 190 -41.76 -44.68 6.53
CA ASN A 190 -42.08 -46.01 5.97
C ASN A 190 -42.32 -45.92 4.45
N HIS A 191 -41.30 -45.57 3.68
CA HIS A 191 -41.38 -45.35 2.24
C HIS A 191 -40.86 -46.58 1.49
N ASN A 192 -41.67 -47.11 0.57
CA ASN A 192 -41.25 -48.16 -0.35
C ASN A 192 -40.08 -47.70 -1.23
N GLU A 193 -39.17 -48.62 -1.51
CA GLU A 193 -37.87 -48.46 -2.20
C GLU A 193 -37.89 -47.53 -3.43
N LYS A 194 -39.01 -47.49 -4.16
CA LYS A 194 -39.20 -46.60 -5.32
C LYS A 194 -39.22 -45.11 -4.96
N ALA A 195 -39.87 -44.72 -3.86
CA ALA A 195 -39.92 -43.33 -3.41
C ALA A 195 -38.57 -42.84 -2.87
N ALA A 196 -37.75 -43.77 -2.37
CA ALA A 196 -36.40 -43.48 -1.91
C ALA A 196 -35.44 -43.12 -3.07
N LEU A 197 -35.54 -43.87 -4.17
CA LEU A 197 -34.72 -43.66 -5.35
C LEU A 197 -35.06 -42.35 -6.07
N GLU A 198 -36.34 -41.98 -6.17
CA GLU A 198 -36.76 -40.70 -6.78
C GLU A 198 -36.23 -39.49 -6.01
N LEU A 199 -36.18 -39.56 -4.67
CA LEU A 199 -35.64 -38.48 -3.83
C LEU A 199 -34.14 -38.25 -4.07
N ILE A 200 -33.38 -39.34 -4.24
CA ILE A 200 -31.93 -39.29 -4.51
C ILE A 200 -31.66 -38.68 -5.89
N ILE A 201 -32.46 -39.04 -6.89
CA ILE A 201 -32.29 -38.56 -8.27
C ILE A 201 -32.54 -37.05 -8.37
N ASN A 202 -33.60 -36.54 -7.74
CA ASN A 202 -33.94 -35.11 -7.80
C ASN A 202 -32.89 -34.23 -7.10
N GLU A 203 -32.41 -34.64 -5.93
CA GLU A 203 -31.37 -33.91 -5.18
C GLU A 203 -30.03 -33.89 -5.94
N ALA A 204 -29.71 -34.95 -6.70
CA ALA A 204 -28.53 -34.98 -7.56
C ALA A 204 -28.65 -34.02 -8.75
N GLN A 205 -29.85 -33.85 -9.31
CA GLN A 205 -30.11 -32.95 -10.44
C GLN A 205 -30.06 -31.47 -10.05
N GLU A 206 -30.60 -31.08 -8.90
CA GLU A 206 -30.54 -29.68 -8.41
C GLU A 206 -29.12 -29.18 -8.12
N ARG A 207 -28.18 -30.08 -7.85
CA ARG A 207 -26.77 -29.72 -7.60
C ARG A 207 -25.93 -29.60 -8.88
N LEU A 208 -26.44 -30.09 -10.00
CA LEU A 208 -25.79 -30.05 -11.31
C LEU A 208 -26.28 -28.87 -12.18
N SER A 209 -27.35 -28.19 -11.77
CA SER A 209 -27.89 -26.96 -12.38
C SER A 209 -27.32 -25.70 -11.72
#